data_AF-A0A022WH91-F1
#
_entry.id   AF-A0A022WH91-F1
#
_cell.length_a   1.000
_cell.length_b   1.000
_cell.length_c   1.000
_cell.angle_alpha   90.00
_cell.angle_beta   90.00
_cell.angle_gamma   90.00
#
_symmetry.space_group_name_H-M   'P 1'
#
loop_
_entity.id
_entity.type
_entity.pdbx_description
1 polymer ?
#
loop_
_entity_poly.entity_id
_entity_poly.type
_entity_poly.pdbx_seq_one_letter_code
_entity_poly.pdbx_strand_id
1 'polypeptide(L)'
;MGADDINRSMVEPLFTREHIDGMRPHIQQTVNTLIDEMIIGGGKPAVDIVEKLALPTASYIIYGILGVPFKDLEYLTQQAAIRSNGSATAAAASAANQQLLEYIGGLVDQRIAEPRNDLISKLVVEQLKPGHLQRDDVIQMAFLMLVAGNATMVNMINLGIVTLFENPSQLADLKKDLSLVPQFVEELCHFHTASAMATRRVAKVDIELGGKTIKAGEGIIAATQSGNRDADVFPDPDTFNMHRKRGAESAFGFGYGEHRCVAEWLARAELEIVFTTLFRRLPDLRLAVPLDEVKYSDPSKDVGITELPITW
;
A
#
# COMPACT_ATOMS: atom_id res chain seq x y z
N MET A 1 -4.40 -4.70 27.59
CA MET A 1 -4.49 -4.90 26.13
C MET A 1 -5.92 -4.59 25.74
N GLY A 2 -6.10 -3.62 24.85
CA GLY A 2 -7.41 -3.33 24.26
C GLY A 2 -7.83 -4.44 23.29
N ALA A 3 -9.08 -4.43 22.83
CA ALA A 3 -9.53 -5.37 21.79
C ALA A 3 -8.71 -5.24 20.47
N ASP A 4 -8.20 -4.04 20.18
CA ASP A 4 -7.37 -3.78 18.99
C ASP A 4 -5.98 -4.44 19.10
N ASP A 5 -5.35 -4.46 20.28
CA ASP A 5 -4.09 -5.18 20.52
C ASP A 5 -4.25 -6.68 20.22
N ILE A 6 -5.37 -7.25 20.65
CA ILE A 6 -5.66 -8.68 20.50
C ILE A 6 -5.79 -9.02 19.02
N ASN A 7 -6.63 -8.29 18.27
CA ASN A 7 -6.83 -8.55 16.84
C ASN A 7 -5.57 -8.28 16.00
N ARG A 8 -4.82 -7.22 16.32
CA ARG A 8 -3.55 -6.90 15.65
C ARG A 8 -2.54 -8.04 15.82
N SER A 9 -2.39 -8.56 17.03
CA SER A 9 -1.43 -9.62 17.33
C SER A 9 -1.66 -10.92 16.54
N MET A 10 -2.89 -11.15 16.06
CA MET A 10 -3.24 -12.33 15.25
C MET A 10 -2.64 -12.28 13.83
N VAL A 11 -2.39 -11.09 13.29
CA VAL A 11 -1.90 -10.90 11.91
C VAL A 11 -0.48 -10.37 11.84
N GLU A 12 -0.04 -9.61 12.84
CA GLU A 12 1.29 -8.98 12.90
C GLU A 12 2.47 -9.94 12.65
N PRO A 13 2.46 -11.21 13.09
CA PRO A 13 3.55 -12.15 12.79
C PRO A 13 3.87 -12.31 11.30
N LEU A 14 2.88 -12.16 10.40
CA LEU A 14 3.06 -12.23 8.95
C LEU A 14 3.62 -10.95 8.32
N PHE A 15 3.69 -9.86 9.08
CA PHE A 15 4.20 -8.57 8.59
C PHE A 15 5.46 -8.12 9.32
N THR A 16 6.05 -9.00 10.13
CA THR A 16 7.37 -8.79 10.72
C THR A 16 8.44 -8.66 9.64
N ARG A 17 9.50 -7.91 9.92
CA ARG A 17 10.62 -7.74 8.98
C ARG A 17 11.19 -9.09 8.52
N GLU A 18 11.39 -10.03 9.43
CA GLU A 18 11.91 -11.37 9.12
C GLU A 18 10.99 -12.13 8.15
N HIS A 19 9.68 -12.12 8.39
CA HIS A 19 8.73 -12.77 7.49
C HIS A 19 8.74 -12.13 6.10
N ILE A 20 8.74 -10.80 6.05
CA ILE A 20 8.76 -10.06 4.78
C ILE A 20 10.07 -10.27 4.02
N ASP A 21 11.21 -10.37 4.70
CA ASP A 21 12.49 -10.69 4.08
C ASP A 21 12.44 -12.07 3.38
N GLY A 22 11.76 -13.05 4.00
CA GLY A 22 11.46 -14.35 3.38
C GLY A 22 10.49 -14.28 2.19
N MET A 23 9.64 -13.25 2.12
CA MET A 23 8.70 -13.02 1.01
C MET A 23 9.30 -12.28 -0.19
N ARG A 24 10.45 -11.61 -0.04
CA ARG A 24 11.07 -10.82 -1.12
C ARG A 24 11.24 -11.59 -2.44
N PRO A 25 11.62 -12.88 -2.47
CA PRO A 25 11.68 -13.64 -3.72
C PRO A 25 10.33 -13.74 -4.44
N HIS A 26 9.23 -13.91 -3.69
CA HIS A 26 7.89 -13.96 -4.27
C HIS A 26 7.47 -12.60 -4.82
N ILE A 27 7.70 -11.52 -4.06
CA ILE A 27 7.44 -10.13 -4.50
C ILE A 27 8.24 -9.82 -5.78
N GLN A 28 9.52 -10.19 -5.81
CA GLN A 28 10.38 -10.01 -6.97
C GLN A 28 9.90 -10.80 -8.19
N GLN A 29 9.43 -12.04 -8.01
CA GLN A 29 8.87 -12.82 -9.10
C GLN A 29 7.61 -12.18 -9.67
N THR A 30 6.70 -11.71 -8.82
CA THR A 30 5.49 -11.01 -9.23
C THR A 30 5.82 -9.77 -10.06
N VAL A 31 6.71 -8.90 -9.56
CA VAL A 31 7.13 -7.68 -10.26
C VAL A 31 7.85 -8.00 -11.57
N ASN A 32 8.68 -9.05 -11.61
CA ASN A 32 9.35 -9.49 -12.84
C ASN A 32 8.32 -9.91 -13.90
N THR A 33 7.35 -10.74 -13.54
CA THR A 33 6.31 -11.20 -14.47
C THR A 33 5.51 -10.03 -15.04
N LEU A 34 5.11 -9.07 -14.19
CA LEU A 34 4.36 -7.88 -14.64
C LEU A 34 5.19 -7.01 -15.60
N ILE A 35 6.47 -6.79 -15.30
CA ILE A 35 7.36 -6.03 -16.19
C ILE A 35 7.67 -6.81 -17.48
N ASP A 36 7.80 -8.13 -17.42
CA ASP A 36 7.99 -8.96 -18.61
C ASP A 36 6.76 -8.88 -19.55
N GLU A 37 5.55 -8.94 -18.98
CA GLU A 37 4.29 -8.75 -19.73
C GLU A 37 4.22 -7.36 -20.39
N MET A 38 4.61 -6.31 -19.65
CA MET A 38 4.70 -4.96 -20.21
C MET A 38 5.70 -4.89 -21.38
N ILE A 39 6.90 -5.46 -21.22
CA ILE A 39 7.93 -5.49 -22.27
C ILE A 39 7.45 -6.24 -23.51
N ILE A 40 6.78 -7.38 -23.32
CA ILE A 40 6.20 -8.18 -24.42
C ILE A 40 5.10 -7.38 -25.15
N GLY A 41 4.26 -6.66 -24.40
CA GLY A 41 3.22 -5.78 -24.96
C GLY A 41 3.78 -4.55 -25.70
N GLY A 42 5.00 -4.13 -25.36
CA GLY A 42 5.68 -2.98 -25.95
C GLY A 42 5.22 -1.64 -25.36
N GLY A 43 6.06 -0.61 -25.49
CA GLY A 43 5.78 0.74 -24.98
C GLY A 43 5.07 1.67 -25.98
N LYS A 44 4.55 1.12 -27.08
CA LYS A 44 3.85 1.86 -28.16
C LYS A 44 2.63 1.06 -28.65
N PRO A 45 1.39 1.55 -28.46
CA PRO A 45 1.00 2.82 -27.84
C PRO A 45 1.43 2.91 -26.37
N ALA A 46 1.36 4.12 -25.79
CA ALA A 46 1.71 4.34 -24.39
C ALA A 46 0.93 3.40 -23.48
N VAL A 47 1.58 2.94 -22.41
CA VAL A 47 1.03 1.98 -21.46
C VAL A 47 0.69 2.73 -20.17
N ASP A 48 -0.51 2.52 -19.64
CA ASP A 48 -0.84 3.01 -18.31
C ASP A 48 -0.17 2.11 -17.25
N ILE A 49 0.82 2.66 -16.54
CA ILE A 49 1.55 1.91 -15.50
C ILE A 49 0.70 1.69 -14.24
N VAL A 50 -0.37 2.47 -14.04
CA VAL A 50 -1.34 2.23 -12.96
C VAL A 50 -1.97 0.86 -13.18
N GLU A 51 -2.51 0.63 -14.38
CA GLU A 51 -3.20 -0.62 -14.75
C GLU A 51 -2.23 -1.80 -14.88
N LYS A 52 -1.07 -1.60 -15.51
CA LYS A 52 -0.17 -2.72 -15.88
C LYS A 52 0.84 -3.11 -14.81
N LEU A 53 1.14 -2.24 -13.84
CA LEU A 53 2.14 -2.53 -12.82
C LEU A 53 1.63 -2.26 -11.41
N ALA A 54 1.20 -1.04 -11.11
CA ALA A 54 0.92 -0.63 -9.74
C ALA A 54 -0.25 -1.41 -9.12
N LEU A 55 -1.39 -1.47 -9.82
CA LEU A 55 -2.58 -2.19 -9.36
C LEU A 55 -2.35 -3.72 -9.26
N PRO A 56 -1.77 -4.39 -10.27
CA PRO A 56 -1.45 -5.82 -10.15
C PRO A 56 -0.43 -6.13 -9.08
N THR A 57 0.61 -5.29 -8.89
CA THR A 57 1.63 -5.53 -7.85
C THR A 57 1.00 -5.56 -6.47
N ALA A 58 0.24 -4.51 -6.11
CA ALA A 58 -0.43 -4.43 -4.81
C ALA A 58 -1.37 -5.62 -4.61
N SER A 59 -2.19 -5.93 -5.62
CA SER A 59 -3.22 -6.96 -5.53
C SER A 59 -2.64 -8.37 -5.46
N TYR A 60 -1.70 -8.72 -6.34
CA TYR A 60 -1.20 -10.09 -6.46
C TYR A 60 -0.42 -10.52 -5.22
N ILE A 61 0.30 -9.60 -4.59
CA ILE A 61 1.08 -9.88 -3.38
C ILE A 61 0.14 -10.13 -2.19
N ILE A 62 -0.83 -9.26 -1.95
CA ILE A 62 -1.77 -9.46 -0.83
C ILE A 62 -2.65 -10.69 -1.03
N TYR A 63 -3.08 -10.96 -2.26
CA TYR A 63 -3.81 -12.19 -2.58
C TYR A 63 -2.96 -13.44 -2.37
N GLY A 64 -1.66 -13.38 -2.70
CA GLY A 64 -0.70 -14.43 -2.38
C GLY A 64 -0.60 -14.70 -0.87
N ILE A 65 -0.50 -13.65 -0.05
CA ILE A 65 -0.52 -13.75 1.43
C ILE A 65 -1.82 -14.41 1.93
N LEU A 66 -2.95 -14.06 1.32
CA LEU A 66 -4.27 -14.61 1.67
C LEU A 66 -4.47 -16.06 1.21
N GLY A 67 -3.59 -16.59 0.34
CA GLY A 67 -3.68 -17.95 -0.17
C GLY A 67 -4.61 -18.11 -1.37
N VAL A 68 -4.86 -17.02 -2.10
CA VAL A 68 -5.62 -17.03 -3.35
C VAL A 68 -4.80 -17.72 -4.46
N PRO A 69 -5.38 -18.67 -5.21
CA PRO A 69 -4.72 -19.28 -6.37
C PRO A 69 -4.40 -18.26 -7.46
N PHE A 70 -3.22 -18.42 -8.09
CA PHE A 70 -2.72 -17.53 -9.15
C PHE A 70 -3.74 -17.27 -10.28
N LYS A 71 -4.47 -18.31 -10.70
CA LYS A 71 -5.47 -18.24 -11.78
C LYS A 71 -6.64 -17.28 -11.51
N ASP A 72 -6.90 -16.94 -10.25
CA ASP A 72 -8.04 -16.12 -9.86
C ASP A 72 -7.63 -14.65 -9.61
N LEU A 73 -6.33 -14.35 -9.58
CA LEU A 73 -5.78 -13.04 -9.21
C LEU A 73 -6.27 -11.91 -10.12
N GLU A 74 -6.25 -12.11 -11.43
CA GLU A 74 -6.67 -11.08 -12.40
C GLU A 74 -8.15 -10.69 -12.19
N TYR A 75 -9.03 -11.69 -12.14
CA TYR A 75 -10.46 -11.48 -11.93
C TYR A 75 -10.75 -10.78 -10.60
N LEU A 76 -10.13 -11.22 -9.51
CA LEU A 76 -10.34 -10.61 -8.19
C LEU A 76 -9.75 -9.21 -8.11
N THR A 77 -8.65 -8.95 -8.81
CA THR A 77 -8.07 -7.59 -8.94
C THR A 77 -9.04 -6.66 -9.64
N GLN A 78 -9.71 -7.11 -10.71
CA GLN A 78 -10.76 -6.33 -11.37
C GLN A 78 -11.96 -6.07 -10.44
N GLN A 79 -12.39 -7.06 -9.64
CA GLN A 79 -13.45 -6.85 -8.65
C GLN A 79 -13.06 -5.81 -7.58
N ALA A 80 -11.81 -5.86 -7.09
CA ALA A 80 -11.30 -4.88 -6.13
C ALA A 80 -11.24 -3.46 -6.73
N ALA A 81 -10.88 -3.34 -8.01
CA ALA A 81 -10.91 -2.09 -8.75
C ALA A 81 -12.33 -1.54 -8.90
N ILE A 82 -13.32 -2.38 -9.29
CA ILE A 82 -14.73 -1.99 -9.40
C ILE A 82 -15.27 -1.51 -8.06
N ARG A 83 -14.96 -2.21 -6.96
CA ARG A 83 -15.35 -1.82 -5.59
C ARG A 83 -14.85 -0.43 -5.22
N SER A 84 -13.62 -0.10 -5.62
CA SER A 84 -12.93 1.13 -5.23
C SER A 84 -13.19 2.30 -6.18
N ASN A 85 -13.68 2.01 -7.38
CA ASN A 85 -13.94 3.02 -8.41
C ASN A 85 -15.25 3.78 -8.13
N GLY A 86 -15.13 5.07 -7.82
CA GLY A 86 -16.27 5.95 -7.58
C GLY A 86 -17.14 6.26 -8.82
N SER A 87 -16.72 5.88 -10.03
CA SER A 87 -17.55 5.98 -11.25
C SER A 87 -18.39 4.73 -11.52
N ALA A 88 -18.18 3.64 -10.78
CA ALA A 88 -19.11 2.51 -10.78
C ALA A 88 -20.44 2.92 -10.13
N THR A 89 -21.55 2.31 -10.54
CA THR A 89 -22.80 2.51 -9.81
C THR A 89 -22.65 1.94 -8.40
N ALA A 90 -23.33 2.52 -7.40
CA ALA A 90 -23.32 1.99 -6.04
C ALA A 90 -23.70 0.49 -5.99
N ALA A 91 -24.57 0.05 -6.90
CA ALA A 91 -24.95 -1.35 -7.07
C ALA A 91 -23.78 -2.23 -7.55
N ALA A 92 -22.99 -1.76 -8.53
CA ALA A 92 -21.82 -2.48 -9.02
C ALA A 92 -20.72 -2.60 -7.96
N ALA A 93 -20.44 -1.51 -7.22
CA ALA A 93 -19.48 -1.53 -6.11
C ALA A 93 -19.92 -2.48 -4.99
N SER A 94 -21.21 -2.47 -4.64
CA SER A 94 -21.80 -3.40 -3.66
C SER A 94 -21.72 -4.86 -4.13
N ALA A 95 -22.00 -5.12 -5.41
CA ALA A 95 -21.92 -6.47 -5.98
C ALA A 95 -20.47 -7.01 -5.99
N ALA A 96 -19.50 -6.17 -6.37
CA ALA A 96 -18.09 -6.53 -6.33
C ALA A 96 -17.60 -6.80 -4.89
N ASN A 97 -18.05 -5.98 -3.93
CA ASN A 97 -17.77 -6.22 -2.51
C ASN A 97 -18.30 -7.57 -2.04
N GLN A 98 -19.54 -7.89 -2.38
CA GLN A 98 -20.17 -9.17 -2.04
C GLN A 98 -19.43 -10.36 -2.66
N GLN A 99 -19.05 -10.26 -3.95
CA GLN A 99 -18.28 -11.31 -4.63
C GLN A 99 -16.93 -11.58 -3.96
N LEU A 100 -16.22 -10.53 -3.53
CA LEU A 100 -14.95 -10.68 -2.81
C LEU A 100 -15.14 -11.37 -1.45
N LEU A 101 -16.16 -10.99 -0.69
CA LEU A 101 -16.48 -11.62 0.60
C LEU A 101 -16.87 -13.09 0.44
N GLU A 102 -17.69 -13.41 -0.56
CA GLU A 102 -18.09 -14.80 -0.86
C GLU A 102 -16.88 -15.65 -1.25
N TYR A 103 -15.99 -15.12 -2.09
CA TYR A 103 -14.78 -15.81 -2.48
C TYR A 103 -13.86 -16.10 -1.28
N ILE A 104 -13.62 -15.10 -0.43
CA ILE A 104 -12.84 -15.27 0.81
C ILE A 104 -13.53 -16.29 1.73
N GLY A 105 -14.86 -16.25 1.86
CA GLY A 105 -15.62 -17.25 2.62
C GLY A 105 -15.39 -18.68 2.11
N GLY A 106 -15.41 -18.87 0.80
CA GLY A 106 -15.08 -20.15 0.19
C GLY A 106 -13.65 -20.60 0.47
N LEU A 107 -12.68 -19.68 0.48
CA LEU A 107 -11.30 -20.00 0.89
C LEU A 107 -11.20 -20.39 2.37
N VAL A 108 -11.91 -19.68 3.26
CA VAL A 108 -11.97 -20.03 4.68
C VAL A 108 -12.50 -21.45 4.85
N ASP A 109 -13.58 -21.82 4.17
CA ASP A 109 -14.14 -23.18 4.23
C ASP A 109 -13.16 -24.24 3.76
N GLN A 110 -12.42 -23.96 2.67
CA GLN A 110 -11.36 -24.84 2.20
C GLN A 110 -10.24 -25.00 3.24
N ARG A 111 -9.83 -23.92 3.92
CA ARG A 111 -8.75 -23.97 4.93
C ARG A 111 -9.19 -24.55 6.27
N ILE A 112 -10.48 -24.53 6.59
CA ILE A 112 -11.02 -25.29 7.73
C ILE A 112 -10.77 -26.79 7.53
N ALA A 113 -11.08 -27.30 6.33
CA ALA A 113 -10.90 -28.69 5.97
C ALA A 113 -9.42 -29.05 5.76
N GLU A 114 -8.67 -28.22 5.02
CA GLU A 114 -7.29 -28.46 4.63
C GLU A 114 -6.44 -27.19 4.77
N PRO A 115 -5.87 -26.93 5.97
CA PRO A 115 -4.98 -25.80 6.20
C PRO A 115 -3.75 -25.85 5.28
N ARG A 116 -3.31 -24.67 4.82
CA ARG A 116 -2.09 -24.47 4.03
C ARG A 116 -1.15 -23.48 4.73
N ASN A 117 -0.18 -22.95 3.99
CA ASN A 117 0.77 -21.95 4.49
C ASN A 117 0.39 -20.54 4.00
N ASP A 118 -0.77 -20.04 4.43
CA ASP A 118 -1.30 -18.72 4.10
C ASP A 118 -1.99 -18.06 5.31
N LEU A 119 -2.27 -16.76 5.25
CA LEU A 119 -2.88 -16.00 6.35
C LEU A 119 -4.22 -16.58 6.78
N ILE A 120 -5.07 -16.98 5.82
CA ILE A 120 -6.38 -17.56 6.13
C ILE A 120 -6.19 -18.87 6.93
N SER A 121 -5.24 -19.72 6.53
CA SER A 121 -4.92 -20.95 7.25
C SER A 121 -4.40 -20.68 8.66
N LYS A 122 -3.55 -19.66 8.83
CA LYS A 122 -3.06 -19.24 10.15
C LYS A 122 -4.21 -18.82 11.06
N LEU A 123 -5.10 -17.95 10.58
CA LEU A 123 -6.29 -17.51 11.34
C LEU A 123 -7.21 -18.69 11.66
N VAL A 124 -7.42 -19.59 10.70
CA VAL A 124 -8.23 -20.79 10.91
C VAL A 124 -7.65 -21.69 12.01
N VAL A 125 -6.34 -21.96 11.95
CA VAL A 125 -5.69 -22.91 12.87
C VAL A 125 -5.49 -22.31 14.25
N GLU A 126 -5.05 -21.06 14.34
CA GLU A 126 -4.64 -20.44 15.61
C GLU A 126 -5.78 -19.70 16.30
N GLN A 127 -6.83 -19.28 15.58
CA GLN A 127 -7.89 -18.42 16.13
C GLN A 127 -9.27 -19.05 16.03
N LEU A 128 -9.67 -19.57 14.86
CA LEU A 128 -10.99 -20.16 14.66
C LEU A 128 -11.13 -21.51 15.38
N LYS A 129 -10.20 -22.46 15.15
CA LYS A 129 -10.27 -23.80 15.76
C LYS A 129 -10.25 -23.78 17.30
N PRO A 130 -9.46 -22.92 17.97
CA PRO A 130 -9.52 -22.77 19.42
C PRO A 130 -10.74 -21.99 19.94
N GLY A 131 -11.55 -21.39 19.05
CA GLY A 131 -12.76 -20.66 19.41
C GLY A 131 -12.56 -19.19 19.79
N HIS A 132 -11.41 -18.60 19.45
CA HIS A 132 -11.14 -17.16 19.67
C HIS A 132 -11.85 -16.27 18.66
N LEU A 133 -12.02 -16.76 17.42
CA LEU A 133 -12.76 -16.11 16.35
C LEU A 133 -13.88 -17.00 15.85
N GLN A 134 -14.96 -16.39 15.36
CA GLN A 134 -15.95 -17.06 14.53
C GLN A 134 -15.51 -17.05 13.06
N ARG A 135 -16.15 -17.88 12.24
CA ARG A 135 -15.85 -17.97 10.80
C ARG A 135 -15.94 -16.61 10.12
N ASP A 136 -16.97 -15.84 10.44
CA ASP A 136 -17.20 -14.53 9.83
C ASP A 136 -16.15 -13.51 10.26
N ASP A 137 -15.59 -13.62 11.48
CA ASP A 137 -14.48 -12.77 11.91
C ASP A 137 -13.22 -13.02 11.06
N VAL A 138 -12.92 -14.29 10.73
CA VAL A 138 -11.80 -14.65 9.84
C VAL A 138 -12.00 -14.05 8.45
N ILE A 139 -13.23 -14.12 7.91
CA ILE A 139 -13.56 -13.52 6.60
C ILE A 139 -13.35 -12.01 6.65
N GLN A 140 -13.83 -11.33 7.68
CA GLN A 140 -13.70 -9.88 7.80
C GLN A 140 -12.25 -9.45 7.99
N MET A 141 -11.44 -10.20 8.76
CA MET A 141 -10.01 -9.91 8.91
C MET A 141 -9.25 -10.12 7.60
N ALA A 142 -9.51 -11.21 6.88
CA ALA A 142 -8.91 -11.47 5.57
C ALA A 142 -9.32 -10.40 4.54
N PHE A 143 -10.59 -10.01 4.54
CA PHE A 143 -11.11 -8.95 3.68
C PHE A 143 -10.50 -7.59 4.03
N LEU A 144 -10.35 -7.27 5.33
CA LEU A 144 -9.66 -6.06 5.77
C LEU A 144 -8.23 -6.03 5.24
N MET A 145 -7.47 -7.13 5.33
CA MET A 145 -6.11 -7.19 4.79
C MET A 145 -6.07 -6.99 3.28
N LEU A 146 -7.06 -7.53 2.54
CA LEU A 146 -7.18 -7.31 1.10
C LEU A 146 -7.40 -5.84 0.74
N VAL A 147 -8.33 -5.18 1.44
CA VAL A 147 -8.70 -3.80 1.10
C VAL A 147 -7.76 -2.76 1.70
N ALA A 148 -7.14 -3.09 2.83
CA ALA A 148 -6.13 -2.27 3.46
C ALA A 148 -4.85 -2.28 2.63
N GLY A 149 -4.29 -1.10 2.37
CA GLY A 149 -3.00 -0.97 1.71
C GLY A 149 -3.02 -1.08 0.18
N ASN A 150 -4.00 -1.74 -0.44
CA ASN A 150 -4.05 -1.86 -1.92
C ASN A 150 -4.02 -0.50 -2.62
N ALA A 151 -4.97 0.39 -2.29
CA ALA A 151 -5.02 1.73 -2.89
C ALA A 151 -3.77 2.56 -2.53
N THR A 152 -3.29 2.45 -1.30
CA THR A 152 -2.09 3.15 -0.81
C THR A 152 -0.85 2.74 -1.59
N MET A 153 -0.65 1.45 -1.85
CA MET A 153 0.49 0.94 -2.61
C MET A 153 0.44 1.37 -4.07
N VAL A 154 -0.74 1.31 -4.70
CA VAL A 154 -0.95 1.86 -6.04
C VAL A 154 -0.55 3.33 -6.09
N ASN A 155 -1.01 4.13 -5.14
CA ASN A 155 -0.68 5.54 -5.08
C ASN A 155 0.81 5.77 -4.87
N MET A 156 1.45 5.07 -3.93
CA MET A 156 2.87 5.24 -3.63
C MET A 156 3.80 4.88 -4.80
N ILE A 157 3.49 3.81 -5.55
CA ILE A 157 4.25 3.46 -6.76
C ILE A 157 4.19 4.61 -7.78
N ASN A 158 2.98 5.07 -8.09
CA ASN A 158 2.79 6.11 -9.12
C ASN A 158 3.31 7.48 -8.67
N LEU A 159 3.08 7.88 -7.42
CA LEU A 159 3.61 9.11 -6.84
C LEU A 159 5.14 9.10 -6.84
N GLY A 160 5.77 7.96 -6.56
CA GLY A 160 7.23 7.85 -6.62
C GLY A 160 7.78 7.95 -8.04
N ILE A 161 7.09 7.42 -9.04
CA ILE A 161 7.45 7.62 -10.45
C ILE A 161 7.39 9.11 -10.78
N VAL A 162 6.26 9.77 -10.52
CA VAL A 162 6.09 11.21 -10.80
C VAL A 162 7.12 12.06 -10.06
N THR A 163 7.34 11.80 -8.77
CA THR A 163 8.32 12.52 -7.93
C THR A 163 9.73 12.42 -8.49
N LEU A 164 10.13 11.26 -9.02
CA LEU A 164 11.42 11.12 -9.68
C LEU A 164 11.51 11.91 -10.98
N PHE A 165 10.44 11.96 -11.78
CA PHE A 165 10.40 12.77 -13.00
C PHE A 165 10.38 14.28 -12.73
N GLU A 166 9.81 14.71 -11.61
CA GLU A 166 9.92 16.09 -11.10
C GLU A 166 11.34 16.43 -10.60
N ASN A 167 12.15 15.41 -10.28
CA ASN A 167 13.52 15.53 -9.75
C ASN A 167 14.55 14.83 -10.67
N PRO A 168 14.78 15.34 -11.90
CA PRO A 168 15.54 14.62 -12.93
C PRO A 168 17.01 14.34 -12.56
N SER A 169 17.64 15.19 -11.74
CA SER A 169 19.00 14.91 -11.24
C SER A 169 19.04 13.69 -10.34
N GLN A 170 18.11 13.60 -9.39
CA GLN A 170 18.00 12.47 -8.46
C GLN A 170 17.56 11.19 -9.19
N LEU A 171 16.69 11.29 -10.20
CA LEU A 171 16.37 10.16 -11.09
C LEU A 171 17.61 9.67 -11.85
N ALA A 172 18.45 10.57 -12.35
CA ALA A 172 19.67 10.20 -13.03
C ALA A 172 20.66 9.49 -12.08
N ASP A 173 20.74 9.91 -10.82
CA ASP A 173 21.58 9.26 -9.82
C ASP A 173 21.04 7.87 -9.43
N LEU A 174 19.73 7.74 -9.20
CA LEU A 174 19.07 6.45 -8.95
C LEU A 174 19.28 5.45 -10.11
N LYS A 175 19.17 5.91 -11.37
CA LYS A 175 19.41 5.06 -12.55
C LYS A 175 20.87 4.61 -12.67
N LYS A 176 21.84 5.40 -12.21
CA LYS A 176 23.26 5.04 -12.18
C LYS A 176 23.58 4.07 -11.06
N ASP A 177 22.94 4.23 -9.91
CA ASP A 177 23.18 3.43 -8.71
C ASP A 177 21.86 3.04 -8.04
N LEU A 178 21.37 1.84 -8.37
CA LEU A 178 20.15 1.29 -7.78
C LEU A 178 20.29 0.96 -6.28
N SER A 179 21.50 1.03 -5.70
CA SER A 179 21.66 0.92 -4.24
C SER A 179 21.07 2.13 -3.48
N LEU A 180 20.69 3.19 -4.20
CA LEU A 180 19.98 4.36 -3.67
C LEU A 180 18.47 4.14 -3.47
N VAL A 181 17.91 3.02 -3.96
CA VAL A 181 16.46 2.77 -3.91
C VAL A 181 15.92 2.73 -2.47
N PRO A 182 16.58 2.11 -1.46
CA PRO A 182 16.10 2.16 -0.08
C PRO A 182 15.98 3.59 0.48
N GLN A 183 16.96 4.45 0.22
CA GLN A 183 16.92 5.86 0.65
C GLN A 183 15.83 6.63 -0.10
N PHE A 184 15.65 6.37 -1.39
CA PHE A 184 14.55 6.91 -2.17
C PHE A 184 13.19 6.52 -1.58
N VAL A 185 12.97 5.25 -1.28
CA VAL A 185 11.71 4.76 -0.68
C VAL A 185 11.49 5.36 0.71
N GLU A 186 12.55 5.52 1.50
CA GLU A 186 12.47 6.16 2.81
C GLU A 186 12.07 7.65 2.73
N GLU A 187 12.63 8.39 1.77
CA GLU A 187 12.22 9.77 1.50
C GLU A 187 10.82 9.84 0.90
N LEU A 188 10.46 8.91 0.01
CA LEU A 188 9.13 8.85 -0.59
C LEU A 188 8.03 8.69 0.46
N CYS A 189 8.21 7.78 1.42
CA CYS A 189 7.27 7.54 2.52
C CYS A 189 7.23 8.68 3.55
N HIS A 190 8.20 9.58 3.53
CA HIS A 190 8.15 10.82 4.33
C HIS A 190 7.42 11.92 3.56
N PHE A 191 7.81 12.11 2.31
CA PHE A 191 7.32 13.19 1.47
C PHE A 191 5.84 13.04 1.12
N HIS A 192 5.39 11.81 0.88
CA HIS A 192 3.99 11.45 0.61
C HIS A 192 3.36 10.68 1.77
N THR A 193 2.12 11.01 2.08
CA THR A 193 1.28 10.27 3.02
C THR A 193 0.05 9.75 2.29
N ALA A 194 0.18 8.58 1.66
CA ALA A 194 -0.88 8.01 0.80
C ALA A 194 -2.14 7.51 1.55
N SER A 195 -2.19 7.65 2.88
CA SER A 195 -3.39 7.38 3.69
C SER A 195 -3.58 8.46 4.75
N ALA A 196 -3.56 9.73 4.31
CA ALA A 196 -3.73 10.88 5.18
C ALA A 196 -5.07 10.89 5.93
N MET A 197 -6.09 10.26 5.35
CA MET A 197 -7.44 10.22 5.94
C MET A 197 -7.62 9.15 7.04
N ALA A 198 -6.65 8.26 7.26
CA ALA A 198 -6.73 7.17 8.24
C ALA A 198 -6.53 7.61 9.72
N THR A 199 -6.24 8.88 9.96
CA THR A 199 -5.84 9.41 11.28
C THR A 199 -6.96 10.12 12.04
N ARG A 200 -8.22 9.84 11.69
CA ARG A 200 -9.41 10.34 12.40
C ARG A 200 -9.57 9.65 13.75
N ARG A 201 -9.89 10.42 14.79
CA ARG A 201 -10.09 9.97 16.18
C ARG A 201 -11.26 10.73 16.81
N VAL A 202 -11.72 10.24 17.95
CA VAL A 202 -12.69 10.92 18.82
C VAL A 202 -12.13 10.98 20.23
N ALA A 203 -12.15 12.17 20.84
CA ALA A 203 -11.73 12.35 22.22
C ALA A 203 -12.71 11.63 23.16
N LYS A 204 -12.23 10.67 23.97
CA LYS A 204 -13.08 9.98 24.96
C LYS A 204 -13.22 10.76 26.28
N VAL A 205 -12.27 11.65 26.53
CA VAL A 205 -12.19 12.53 27.70
C VAL A 205 -11.68 13.89 27.23
N ASP A 206 -11.77 14.92 28.06
CA ASP A 206 -11.12 16.20 27.80
C ASP A 206 -9.59 16.01 27.74
N ILE A 207 -8.93 16.62 26.75
CA ILE A 207 -7.49 16.54 26.51
C ILE A 207 -6.91 17.95 26.45
N GLU A 208 -5.88 18.22 27.25
CA GLU A 208 -5.08 19.45 27.15
C GLU A 208 -3.88 19.21 26.22
N LEU A 209 -3.82 19.93 25.10
CA LEU A 209 -2.75 19.83 24.11
C LEU A 209 -2.40 21.20 23.54
N GLY A 210 -1.11 21.59 23.60
CA GLY A 210 -0.66 22.88 23.06
C GLY A 210 -1.35 24.10 23.69
N GLY A 211 -1.76 24.01 24.96
CA GLY A 211 -2.51 25.08 25.63
C GLY A 211 -3.97 25.23 25.18
N LYS A 212 -4.52 24.22 24.49
CA LYS A 212 -5.93 24.13 24.08
C LYS A 212 -6.58 22.91 24.72
N THR A 213 -7.83 23.05 25.12
CA THR A 213 -8.68 21.94 25.55
C THR A 213 -9.46 21.39 24.37
N ILE A 214 -9.30 20.10 24.08
CA ILE A 214 -10.19 19.32 23.20
C ILE A 214 -11.19 18.61 24.09
N LYS A 215 -12.49 18.77 23.85
CA LYS A 215 -13.55 18.25 24.70
C LYS A 215 -13.90 16.80 24.38
N ALA A 216 -14.33 16.06 25.41
CA ALA A 216 -14.88 14.73 25.21
C ALA A 216 -16.01 14.74 24.16
N GLY A 217 -15.94 13.82 23.21
CA GLY A 217 -16.85 13.71 22.06
C GLY A 217 -16.40 14.46 20.81
N GLU A 218 -15.40 15.34 20.88
CA GLU A 218 -14.90 16.06 19.71
C GLU A 218 -14.08 15.16 18.79
N GLY A 219 -14.23 15.37 17.47
CA GLY A 219 -13.44 14.72 16.44
C GLY A 219 -12.07 15.35 16.30
N ILE A 220 -11.04 14.51 16.12
CA ILE A 220 -9.66 14.91 15.90
C ILE A 220 -9.17 14.28 14.60
N ILE A 221 -8.46 15.03 13.78
CA ILE A 221 -7.70 14.49 12.65
C ILE A 221 -6.23 14.79 12.91
N ALA A 222 -5.43 13.75 13.19
CA ALA A 222 -3.99 13.94 13.35
C ALA A 222 -3.37 14.12 11.95
N ALA A 223 -3.02 15.35 11.59
CA ALA A 223 -2.46 15.69 10.29
C ALA A 223 -0.99 15.22 10.17
N THR A 224 -0.77 13.92 10.05
CA THR A 224 0.57 13.30 9.93
C THR A 224 1.38 13.86 8.77
N GLN A 225 0.72 14.19 7.67
CA GLN A 225 1.33 14.89 6.53
C GLN A 225 1.93 16.25 6.93
N SER A 226 1.30 17.00 7.85
CA SER A 226 1.86 18.25 8.38
C SER A 226 3.07 17.98 9.27
N GLY A 227 3.05 16.90 10.05
CA GLY A 227 4.20 16.50 10.88
C GLY A 227 5.42 16.10 10.04
N ASN A 228 5.21 15.47 8.88
CA ASN A 228 6.28 15.24 7.90
C ASN A 228 6.76 16.53 7.20
N ARG A 229 6.09 17.66 7.42
CA ARG A 229 6.54 18.97 6.94
C ARG A 229 7.02 19.89 8.04
N ASP A 230 7.25 19.36 9.25
CA ASP A 230 7.74 20.13 10.37
C ASP A 230 9.21 20.54 10.15
N ALA A 231 9.45 21.83 9.97
CA ALA A 231 10.79 22.38 9.70
C ALA A 231 11.74 22.31 10.91
N ASP A 232 11.21 22.14 12.12
CA ASP A 232 12.04 21.93 13.32
C ASP A 232 12.63 20.51 13.35
N VAL A 233 12.04 19.58 12.60
CA VAL A 233 12.45 18.16 12.51
C VAL A 233 13.15 17.88 11.17
N PHE A 234 12.60 18.39 10.07
CA PHE A 234 13.07 18.15 8.71
C PHE A 234 13.45 19.48 8.04
N PRO A 235 14.75 19.82 7.91
CA PRO A 235 15.19 21.03 7.20
C PRO A 235 14.74 21.02 5.73
N ASP A 236 14.23 22.12 5.19
CA ASP A 236 13.66 22.17 3.83
C ASP A 236 12.62 21.04 3.58
N PRO A 237 11.55 20.96 4.39
CA PRO A 237 10.66 19.80 4.41
C PRO A 237 9.84 19.62 3.13
N ASP A 238 9.60 20.72 2.41
CA ASP A 238 8.84 20.71 1.15
C ASP A 238 9.68 20.34 -0.07
N THR A 239 10.98 20.12 0.10
CA THR A 239 11.87 19.67 -0.97
C THR A 239 12.10 18.18 -0.87
N PHE A 240 11.74 17.44 -1.91
CA PHE A 240 12.07 16.02 -2.01
C PHE A 240 13.58 15.82 -2.11
N ASN A 241 14.17 15.04 -1.21
CA ASN A 241 15.60 14.77 -1.23
C ASN A 241 15.91 13.34 -0.78
N MET A 242 16.12 12.40 -1.71
CA MET A 242 16.49 11.02 -1.37
C MET A 242 17.85 10.92 -0.66
N HIS A 243 18.68 11.96 -0.70
CA HIS A 243 19.97 12.03 -0.01
C HIS A 243 19.89 12.75 1.34
N ARG A 244 18.68 13.08 1.81
CA ARG A 244 18.45 13.70 3.10
C ARG A 244 19.08 12.85 4.20
N LYS A 245 20.02 13.44 4.94
CA LYS A 245 20.56 12.82 6.15
C LYS A 245 19.52 12.96 7.25
N ARG A 246 19.12 11.83 7.83
CA ARG A 246 18.20 11.78 8.98
C ARG A 246 18.96 11.32 10.21
N GLY A 247 18.52 11.81 11.36
CA GLY A 247 18.91 11.30 12.67
C GLY A 247 17.98 10.16 13.09
N ALA A 248 17.51 10.21 14.33
CA ALA A 248 16.59 9.21 14.88
C ALA A 248 15.11 9.55 14.65
N GLU A 249 14.83 10.62 13.91
CA GLU A 249 13.48 11.13 13.68
C GLU A 249 12.67 10.12 12.86
N SER A 250 11.41 9.91 13.25
CA SER A 250 10.51 8.99 12.54
C SER A 250 9.50 9.77 11.73
N ALA A 251 9.50 9.57 10.42
CA ALA A 251 8.42 10.04 9.56
C ALA A 251 7.09 9.33 9.92
N PHE A 252 5.99 10.05 9.69
CA PHE A 252 4.62 9.62 9.96
C PHE A 252 3.91 9.02 8.74
N GLY A 253 4.62 8.67 7.67
CA GLY A 253 4.01 8.03 6.48
C GLY A 253 3.24 6.74 6.76
N PHE A 254 3.62 6.04 7.83
CA PHE A 254 2.95 4.83 8.34
C PHE A 254 2.16 5.06 9.63
N GLY A 255 1.94 6.32 10.03
CA GLY A 255 1.37 6.68 11.32
C GLY A 255 2.32 6.44 12.49
N TYR A 256 1.75 6.42 13.70
CA TYR A 256 2.49 6.28 14.96
C TYR A 256 1.65 5.59 16.04
N GLY A 257 2.31 4.99 17.04
CA GLY A 257 1.67 4.33 18.17
C GLY A 257 1.08 2.95 17.84
N GLU A 258 0.09 2.52 18.64
CA GLU A 258 -0.53 1.18 18.56
C GLU A 258 -1.18 0.88 17.19
N HIS A 259 -1.59 1.92 16.47
CA HIS A 259 -2.18 1.83 15.13
C HIS A 259 -1.20 2.12 13.99
N ARG A 260 0.12 2.16 14.26
CA ARG A 260 1.13 2.25 13.19
C ARG A 260 0.93 1.09 12.20
N CYS A 261 1.07 1.37 10.91
CA CYS A 261 0.79 0.42 9.83
C CYS A 261 1.43 -0.94 10.11
N VAL A 262 0.61 -2.00 10.19
CA VAL A 262 1.09 -3.37 10.43
C VAL A 262 1.95 -3.86 9.27
N ALA A 263 1.68 -3.40 8.04
CA ALA A 263 2.34 -3.82 6.82
C ALA A 263 3.49 -2.89 6.38
N GLU A 264 4.05 -2.07 7.28
CA GLU A 264 5.14 -1.13 6.93
C GLU A 264 6.32 -1.83 6.23
N TRP A 265 6.77 -2.97 6.75
CA TRP A 265 7.89 -3.70 6.16
C TRP A 265 7.56 -4.26 4.78
N LEU A 266 6.33 -4.73 4.58
CA LEU A 266 5.84 -5.20 3.28
C LEU A 266 5.84 -4.06 2.26
N ALA A 267 5.24 -2.92 2.61
CA ALA A 267 5.17 -1.76 1.75
C ALA A 267 6.56 -1.28 1.30
N ARG A 268 7.54 -1.25 2.21
CA ARG A 268 8.93 -0.91 1.88
C ARG A 268 9.54 -1.92 0.91
N ALA A 269 9.41 -3.21 1.18
CA ALA A 269 9.95 -4.25 0.31
C ALA A 269 9.33 -4.21 -1.10
N GLU A 270 8.02 -3.99 -1.21
CA GLU A 270 7.31 -3.83 -2.47
C GLU A 270 7.84 -2.63 -3.26
N LEU A 271 7.87 -1.44 -2.65
CA LEU A 271 8.37 -0.23 -3.32
C LEU A 271 9.82 -0.41 -3.76
N GLU A 272 10.69 -0.92 -2.88
CA GLU A 272 12.11 -1.15 -3.21
C GLU A 272 12.26 -2.09 -4.41
N ILE A 273 11.52 -3.19 -4.45
CA ILE A 273 11.59 -4.16 -5.53
C ILE A 273 11.02 -3.58 -6.83
N VAL A 274 9.90 -2.86 -6.75
CA VAL A 274 9.28 -2.19 -7.91
C VAL A 274 10.25 -1.20 -8.52
N PHE A 275 10.75 -0.23 -7.75
CA PHE A 275 11.63 0.82 -8.28
C PHE A 275 12.97 0.27 -8.78
N THR A 276 13.57 -0.68 -8.05
CA THR A 276 14.80 -1.36 -8.50
C THR A 276 14.57 -2.06 -9.83
N THR A 277 13.49 -2.84 -9.95
CA THR A 277 13.25 -3.66 -11.15
C THR A 277 12.83 -2.79 -12.33
N LEU A 278 11.97 -1.80 -12.10
CA LEU A 278 11.48 -0.88 -13.13
C LEU A 278 12.63 -0.16 -13.82
N PHE A 279 13.50 0.53 -13.07
CA PHE A 279 14.60 1.29 -13.66
C PHE A 279 15.77 0.44 -14.14
N ARG A 280 15.93 -0.78 -13.62
CA ARG A 280 16.88 -1.76 -14.17
C ARG A 280 16.45 -2.28 -15.53
N ARG A 281 15.17 -2.60 -15.69
CA ARG A 281 14.63 -3.28 -16.88
C ARG A 281 14.18 -2.29 -17.95
N LEU A 282 13.72 -1.11 -17.55
CA LEU A 282 13.24 -0.03 -18.42
C LEU A 282 14.04 1.26 -18.14
N PRO A 283 15.36 1.30 -18.41
CA PRO A 283 16.20 2.46 -18.10
C PRO A 283 15.80 3.73 -18.87
N ASP A 284 15.16 3.59 -20.02
CA ASP A 284 14.68 4.68 -20.88
C ASP A 284 13.21 5.05 -20.65
N LEU A 285 12.59 4.52 -19.58
CA LEU A 285 11.23 4.85 -19.19
C LEU A 285 11.08 6.37 -19.06
N ARG A 286 10.01 6.89 -19.67
CA ARG A 286 9.59 8.29 -19.64
C ARG A 286 8.05 8.38 -19.60
N LEU A 287 7.54 9.48 -19.06
CA LEU A 287 6.11 9.79 -19.16
C LEU A 287 5.75 10.06 -20.63
N ALA A 288 4.59 9.56 -21.06
CA ALA A 288 4.05 9.81 -22.40
C ALA A 288 3.17 11.08 -22.44
N VAL A 289 3.03 11.76 -21.30
CA VAL A 289 2.34 13.05 -21.13
C VAL A 289 3.27 14.04 -20.40
N PRO A 290 3.10 15.36 -20.60
CA PRO A 290 3.71 16.38 -19.76
C PRO A 290 3.35 16.22 -18.27
N LEU A 291 4.23 16.66 -17.36
CA LEU A 291 4.02 16.55 -15.91
C LEU A 291 2.77 17.31 -15.42
N ASP A 292 2.46 18.45 -16.04
CA ASP A 292 1.28 19.26 -15.73
C ASP A 292 -0.03 18.68 -16.27
N GLU A 293 0.03 17.64 -17.12
CA GLU A 293 -1.12 16.88 -17.61
C GLU A 293 -1.38 15.59 -16.80
N VAL A 294 -0.54 15.28 -15.81
CA VAL A 294 -0.73 14.11 -14.93
C VAL A 294 -2.03 14.28 -14.13
N LYS A 295 -2.90 13.26 -14.19
CA LYS A 295 -4.21 13.28 -13.54
C LYS A 295 -4.11 12.75 -12.11
N TYR A 296 -4.31 13.65 -11.16
CA TYR A 296 -4.39 13.33 -9.75
C TYR A 296 -5.82 12.93 -9.33
N SER A 297 -5.91 12.20 -8.23
CA SER A 297 -7.18 11.92 -7.55
C SER A 297 -7.91 13.20 -7.11
N ASP A 298 -9.23 13.10 -6.93
CA ASP A 298 -10.05 14.19 -6.39
C ASP A 298 -9.54 14.68 -5.02
N PRO A 299 -9.53 16.01 -4.74
CA PRO A 299 -9.01 16.56 -3.48
C PRO A 299 -9.71 16.08 -2.20
N SER A 300 -10.90 15.48 -2.31
CA SER A 300 -11.63 14.87 -1.18
C SER A 300 -11.17 13.45 -0.84
N LYS A 301 -10.23 12.88 -1.60
CA LYS A 301 -9.68 11.53 -1.44
C LYS A 301 -8.20 11.59 -1.06
N ASP A 302 -7.65 10.46 -0.62
CA ASP A 302 -6.19 10.32 -0.49
C ASP A 302 -5.51 10.60 -1.83
N VAL A 303 -4.39 11.30 -1.79
CA VAL A 303 -3.63 11.72 -2.99
C VAL A 303 -3.11 10.49 -3.72
N GLY A 304 -3.33 10.45 -5.03
CA GLY A 304 -2.89 9.40 -5.93
C GLY A 304 -2.92 9.84 -7.39
N ILE A 305 -2.52 8.94 -8.28
CA ILE A 305 -2.53 9.13 -9.73
C ILE A 305 -3.55 8.17 -10.34
N THR A 306 -4.48 8.69 -11.14
CA THR A 306 -5.57 7.86 -11.68
C THR A 306 -5.20 7.13 -12.98
N GLU A 307 -4.27 7.71 -13.74
CA GLU A 307 -3.76 7.21 -15.02
C GLU A 307 -2.35 7.78 -15.19
N LEU A 308 -1.38 6.95 -15.54
CA LEU A 308 0.00 7.41 -15.76
C LEU A 308 0.55 6.77 -17.04
N PRO A 309 0.29 7.39 -18.21
CA PRO A 309 0.79 6.89 -19.48
C PRO A 309 2.31 6.99 -19.55
N ILE A 310 2.97 5.88 -19.84
CA ILE A 310 4.43 5.79 -20.01
C ILE A 310 4.82 5.15 -21.34
N THR A 311 6.08 5.34 -21.71
CA THR A 311 6.74 4.64 -22.81
C THR A 311 8.21 4.43 -22.44
N TRP A 312 8.88 3.50 -23.11
CA TRP A 312 10.30 3.22 -22.93
C TRP A 312 10.93 2.99 -24.30
#